data_AF-A0A8H7UPN4-F1
#
_entry.id   AF-A0A8H7UPN4-F1
#
_cell.length_a   1.000
_cell.length_b   1.000
_cell.length_c   1.000
_cell.angle_alpha   90.00
_cell.angle_beta   90.00
_cell.angle_gamma   90.00
#
_symmetry.space_group_name_H-M   'P 1'
#
loop_
_entity.id
_entity.type
_entity.pdbx_description
1 polymer ?
#
loop_
_entity_poly.entity_id
_entity_poly.type
_entity_poly.pdbx_seq_one_letter_code
_entity_poly.pdbx_strand_id
1 'polypeptide(L)'
;MTVAKYTLGCTITNRLLTFRTLKFFTLGVSLGPILDVTNQVDYVKALHLLLHEFECHNNENQKPKMKNIFRKTKSKDDHSYIDDGEYTHLITPNVPFELDYIQTFFTLFDLLAEAYHKLLVGTESLCTQSFCEQVLKCDSKLKKIVSMITKELDALARNAIKEELKLIDPLSSSSKMSPIDIDWDSSNRISPVDI
;
A
#
# COMPACT_ATOMS: atom_id res chain seq x y z
N MET A 1 6.57 -5.13 24.60
CA MET A 1 6.04 -5.46 23.25
C MET A 1 5.39 -4.27 22.53
N THR A 2 5.52 -3.05 23.06
CA THR A 2 4.93 -1.81 22.49
C THR A 2 5.91 -1.05 21.58
N VAL A 3 7.22 -1.20 21.83
CA VAL A 3 8.27 -0.49 21.10
C VAL A 3 8.34 -0.93 19.64
N ALA A 4 8.27 -2.24 19.36
CA ALA A 4 8.31 -2.76 17.98
C ALA A 4 7.12 -2.30 17.10
N LYS A 5 5.95 -2.04 17.70
CA LYS A 5 4.77 -1.54 16.97
C LYS A 5 4.95 -0.08 16.54
N TYR A 6 5.56 0.75 17.40
CA TYR A 6 5.84 2.15 17.09
C TYR A 6 6.97 2.29 16.07
N THR A 7 8.01 1.46 16.14
CA THR A 7 9.16 1.55 15.22
C THR A 7 8.84 1.08 13.80
N LEU A 8 7.93 0.12 13.60
CA LEU A 8 7.47 -0.25 12.25
C LEU A 8 6.51 0.78 11.63
N GLY A 9 5.68 1.46 12.43
CA GLY A 9 4.74 2.45 11.92
C GLY A 9 5.39 3.76 11.45
N CYS A 10 6.48 4.19 12.11
CA CYS A 10 7.10 5.48 11.83
C CYS A 10 8.08 5.50 10.64
N THR A 11 8.65 4.36 10.24
CA THR A 11 9.75 4.31 9.25
C THR A 11 9.28 4.03 7.82
N ILE A 12 7.99 3.74 7.63
CA ILE A 12 7.42 3.32 6.34
C ILE A 12 6.57 4.45 5.73
N THR A 13 6.92 5.72 5.95
CA THR A 13 6.22 6.84 5.29
C THR A 13 6.83 7.08 3.90
N ASN A 14 6.50 6.21 2.95
CA ASN A 14 6.74 6.45 1.54
C ASN A 14 5.52 7.16 0.93
N ARG A 15 5.73 8.19 0.11
CA ARG A 15 4.63 8.93 -0.54
C ARG A 15 3.73 8.05 -1.42
N LEU A 16 4.25 6.91 -1.92
CA LEU A 16 3.47 5.89 -2.64
C LEU A 16 2.52 5.12 -1.73
N LEU A 17 2.87 4.94 -0.46
CA LEU A 17 2.06 4.21 0.52
C LEU A 17 0.85 5.03 0.92
N THR A 18 0.96 6.35 1.05
CA THR A 18 -0.20 7.22 1.36
C THR A 18 -1.31 7.06 0.32
N PHE A 19 -0.95 7.12 -0.97
CA PHE A 19 -1.92 6.96 -2.07
C PHE A 19 -2.55 5.56 -2.09
N ARG A 20 -1.74 4.54 -1.79
CA ARG A 20 -2.19 3.16 -1.73
C ARG A 20 -3.11 2.91 -0.54
N THR A 21 -2.77 3.47 0.62
CA THR A 21 -3.56 3.41 1.84
C THR A 21 -4.95 3.96 1.60
N LEU A 22 -5.03 5.12 0.93
CA LEU A 22 -6.32 5.73 0.59
C LEU A 22 -7.16 4.80 -0.28
N LYS A 23 -6.56 4.14 -1.29
CA LYS A 23 -7.29 3.17 -2.13
C LYS A 23 -7.85 2.00 -1.34
N PHE A 24 -7.07 1.44 -0.42
CA PHE A 24 -7.53 0.34 0.42
C PHE A 24 -8.60 0.78 1.43
N PHE A 25 -8.49 1.99 1.93
CA PHE A 25 -9.51 2.60 2.77
C PHE A 25 -10.82 2.80 2.00
N THR A 26 -10.77 3.37 0.78
CA THR A 26 -11.91 3.49 -0.13
C THR A 26 -12.59 2.13 -0.34
N LEU A 27 -11.83 1.07 -0.63
CA LEU A 27 -12.38 -0.28 -0.78
C LEU A 27 -13.03 -0.77 0.52
N GLY A 28 -12.36 -0.63 1.66
CA GLY A 28 -12.87 -1.09 2.95
C GLY A 28 -14.18 -0.40 3.35
N VAL A 29 -14.25 0.92 3.18
CA VAL A 29 -15.48 1.70 3.44
C VAL A 29 -16.61 1.27 2.51
N SER A 30 -16.29 1.07 1.22
CA SER A 30 -17.28 0.61 0.23
C SER A 30 -17.78 -0.81 0.49
N LEU A 31 -16.97 -1.66 1.12
CA LEU A 31 -17.33 -3.04 1.43
C LEU A 31 -18.37 -3.13 2.55
N GLY A 32 -18.39 -2.17 3.49
CA GLY A 32 -19.34 -2.17 4.61
C GLY A 32 -20.79 -2.36 4.20
N PRO A 33 -21.36 -1.46 3.36
CA PRO A 33 -22.74 -1.61 2.87
C PRO A 33 -22.99 -2.91 2.08
N ILE A 34 -21.97 -3.43 1.38
CA ILE A 34 -22.08 -4.71 0.66
C ILE A 34 -22.22 -5.87 1.65
N LEU A 35 -21.48 -5.84 2.76
CA LEU A 35 -21.57 -6.83 3.82
C LEU A 35 -22.91 -6.80 4.57
N ASP A 36 -23.71 -5.74 4.44
CA ASP A 36 -25.07 -5.69 5.00
C ASP A 36 -26.14 -6.32 4.08
N VAL A 37 -25.82 -6.62 2.81
CA VAL A 37 -26.79 -7.20 1.85
C VAL A 37 -27.20 -8.61 2.27
N THR A 38 -28.45 -8.80 2.68
CA THR A 38 -28.92 -10.08 3.24
C THR A 38 -29.18 -11.16 2.19
N ASN A 39 -29.66 -10.78 1.00
CA ASN A 39 -29.87 -11.71 -0.10
C ASN A 39 -28.51 -12.11 -0.70
N GLN A 40 -28.20 -13.41 -0.67
CA GLN A 40 -26.90 -13.90 -1.09
C GLN A 40 -26.61 -13.73 -2.58
N VAL A 41 -27.63 -13.83 -3.44
CA VAL A 41 -27.46 -13.64 -4.90
C VAL A 41 -27.16 -12.18 -5.19
N ASP A 42 -27.86 -11.27 -4.54
CA ASP A 42 -27.65 -9.83 -4.69
C ASP A 42 -26.31 -9.41 -4.07
N TYR A 43 -25.93 -10.02 -2.94
CA TYR A 43 -24.63 -9.84 -2.32
C TYR A 43 -23.48 -10.17 -3.29
N VAL A 44 -23.51 -11.35 -3.92
CA VAL A 44 -22.45 -11.74 -4.87
C VAL A 44 -22.39 -10.79 -6.06
N LYS A 45 -23.53 -10.34 -6.58
CA LYS A 45 -23.57 -9.37 -7.68
C LYS A 45 -23.01 -8.01 -7.27
N ALA A 46 -23.41 -7.51 -6.11
CA ALA A 46 -22.98 -6.22 -5.60
C ALA A 46 -21.47 -6.23 -5.25
N LEU A 47 -20.99 -7.33 -4.65
CA LEU A 47 -19.56 -7.55 -4.39
C LEU A 47 -18.77 -7.61 -5.70
N HIS A 48 -19.26 -8.35 -6.70
CA HIS A 48 -18.61 -8.43 -8.01
C HIS A 48 -18.50 -7.05 -8.65
N LEU A 49 -19.59 -6.28 -8.64
CA LEU A 49 -19.64 -4.94 -9.21
C LEU A 49 -18.71 -3.99 -8.47
N LEU A 50 -18.71 -3.96 -7.14
CA LEU A 50 -17.78 -3.15 -6.35
C LEU A 50 -16.32 -3.47 -6.69
N LEU A 51 -15.96 -4.76 -6.76
CA LEU A 51 -14.59 -5.16 -7.10
C LEU A 51 -14.22 -4.77 -8.53
N HIS A 52 -15.17 -4.77 -9.46
CA HIS A 52 -14.98 -4.26 -10.82
C HIS A 52 -14.75 -2.74 -10.82
N GLU A 53 -15.62 -1.99 -10.15
CA GLU A 53 -15.51 -0.53 -9.98
C GLU A 53 -14.16 -0.13 -9.37
N PHE A 54 -13.74 -0.84 -8.33
CA PHE A 54 -12.43 -0.63 -7.69
C PHE A 54 -11.26 -0.85 -8.65
N GLU A 55 -11.29 -1.88 -9.50
CA GLU A 55 -10.25 -2.10 -10.51
C GLU A 55 -10.23 -0.99 -11.56
N CYS A 56 -11.40 -0.56 -12.06
CA CYS A 56 -11.53 0.54 -13.02
C CYS A 56 -10.99 1.84 -12.43
N HIS A 57 -11.43 2.20 -11.23
CA HIS A 57 -10.96 3.37 -10.50
C HIS A 57 -9.45 3.34 -10.23
N ASN A 58 -8.90 2.16 -9.95
CA ASN A 58 -7.46 2.00 -9.76
C ASN A 58 -6.67 2.26 -11.06
N ASN A 59 -7.20 1.84 -12.22
CA ASN A 59 -6.57 2.02 -13.53
C ASN A 59 -6.64 3.46 -14.04
N GLU A 60 -7.77 4.16 -13.88
CA GLU A 60 -7.92 5.57 -14.30
C GLU A 60 -6.96 6.49 -13.55
N ASN A 61 -6.76 6.22 -12.26
CA ASN A 61 -5.84 6.97 -11.41
C ASN A 61 -4.34 6.77 -11.74
N GLN A 62 -3.97 5.84 -12.62
CA GLN A 62 -2.58 5.67 -13.08
C GLN A 62 -2.26 6.50 -14.33
N LYS A 63 -3.25 7.09 -15.00
CA LYS A 63 -2.98 8.06 -16.07
C LYS A 63 -2.54 9.37 -15.42
N PRO A 64 -1.34 9.91 -15.72
CA PRO A 64 -0.99 11.25 -15.25
C PRO A 64 -2.00 12.23 -15.85
N LYS A 65 -2.94 12.73 -15.03
CA LYS A 65 -3.77 13.88 -15.39
C LYS A 65 -2.82 15.07 -15.55
N MET A 66 -2.31 15.28 -16.76
CA MET A 66 -1.63 16.50 -17.14
C MET A 66 -2.64 17.63 -16.94
N LYS A 67 -2.54 18.34 -15.82
CA LYS A 67 -3.32 19.55 -15.60
C LYS A 67 -2.80 20.57 -16.61
N ASN A 68 -3.61 20.89 -17.62
CA ASN A 68 -3.36 22.04 -18.48
C ASN A 68 -3.50 23.32 -17.62
N ILE A 69 -2.37 23.83 -17.12
CA ILE A 69 -2.27 25.01 -16.24
C ILE A 69 -2.53 26.34 -16.99
N PHE A 70 -2.93 26.30 -18.27
CA PHE A 70 -3.25 27.50 -19.05
C PHE A 70 -4.75 27.73 -19.25
N ARG A 71 -5.51 27.82 -18.16
CA ARG A 71 -6.82 28.47 -18.19
C ARG A 71 -7.05 29.28 -16.91
N LYS A 72 -6.68 30.56 -16.96
CA LYS A 72 -7.15 31.57 -16.02
C LYS A 72 -8.64 31.84 -16.31
N THR A 73 -9.51 31.47 -15.40
CA THR A 73 -10.77 32.18 -15.15
C THR A 73 -11.13 32.08 -13.67
N LYS A 74 -11.69 33.18 -13.17
CA LYS A 74 -11.82 33.63 -11.79
C LYS A 74 -13.14 33.11 -11.18
N SER A 75 -13.11 32.38 -10.05
CA SER A 75 -14.22 32.20 -9.08
C SER A 75 -13.67 31.41 -7.88
N LYS A 76 -13.42 32.02 -6.71
CA LYS A 76 -14.29 32.26 -5.53
C LYS A 76 -14.89 30.96 -4.92
N ASP A 77 -14.50 30.69 -3.67
CA ASP A 77 -14.93 29.66 -2.70
C ASP A 77 -16.24 28.94 -2.98
N ASP A 78 -16.27 27.60 -2.90
CA ASP A 78 -16.49 26.85 -1.66
C ASP A 78 -16.39 25.33 -1.98
N HIS A 79 -16.17 24.49 -0.98
CA HIS A 79 -15.93 23.04 -1.11
C HIS A 79 -17.04 22.30 -1.88
N SER A 80 -16.82 22.07 -3.17
CA SER A 80 -17.69 21.23 -4.00
C SER A 80 -17.32 19.76 -3.83
N TYR A 81 -18.23 19.00 -3.24
CA TYR A 81 -18.32 17.56 -3.41
C TYR A 81 -18.27 17.24 -4.90
N ILE A 82 -17.25 16.52 -5.35
CA ILE A 82 -17.33 15.82 -6.63
C ILE A 82 -18.09 14.52 -6.32
N ASP A 83 -19.42 14.63 -6.38
CA ASP A 83 -20.30 13.49 -6.60
C ASP A 83 -19.97 12.94 -8.00
N ASP A 84 -19.00 12.05 -8.05
CA ASP A 84 -18.60 11.32 -9.25
C ASP A 84 -19.61 10.18 -9.43
N GLY A 85 -20.79 10.49 -9.99
CA GLY A 85 -21.86 9.54 -10.29
C GLY A 85 -21.51 8.44 -11.31
N GLU A 86 -20.22 8.07 -11.42
CA GLU A 86 -19.66 7.07 -12.32
C GLU A 86 -19.59 5.67 -11.67
N TYR A 87 -19.67 5.57 -10.34
CA TYR A 87 -19.60 4.31 -9.59
C TYR A 87 -20.85 4.08 -8.70
N THR A 88 -21.36 2.85 -8.69
CA THR A 88 -22.60 2.47 -7.97
C THR A 88 -22.33 2.13 -6.51
N HIS A 89 -21.24 1.44 -6.22
CA HIS A 89 -20.91 0.92 -4.89
C HIS A 89 -19.61 1.48 -4.33
N LEU A 90 -18.72 2.01 -5.19
CA LEU A 90 -17.46 2.61 -4.75
C LEU A 90 -17.69 3.97 -4.07
N ILE A 91 -17.38 4.04 -2.77
CA ILE A 91 -17.49 5.25 -1.96
C ILE A 91 -16.09 5.84 -1.79
N THR A 92 -15.89 7.09 -2.23
CA THR A 92 -14.62 7.83 -2.08
C THR A 92 -14.75 8.90 -0.99
N PRO A 93 -14.47 8.56 0.28
CA PRO A 93 -14.58 9.52 1.38
C PRO A 93 -13.42 10.53 1.36
N ASN A 94 -13.71 11.77 1.75
CA ASN A 94 -12.66 12.75 2.07
C ASN A 94 -12.11 12.48 3.47
N VAL A 95 -10.81 12.20 3.57
CA VAL A 95 -10.15 11.87 4.85
C VAL A 95 -9.31 13.07 5.30
N PRO A 96 -9.65 13.74 6.43
CA PRO A 96 -8.96 14.95 6.87
C PRO A 96 -7.64 14.67 7.64
N PHE A 97 -7.20 13.41 7.70
CA PHE A 97 -6.00 12.97 8.40
C PHE A 97 -5.21 11.97 7.56
N GLU A 98 -3.94 11.79 7.90
CA GLU A 98 -3.11 10.76 7.28
C GLU A 98 -3.53 9.38 7.79
N LEU A 99 -3.74 8.45 6.87
CA LEU A 99 -4.09 7.07 7.19
C LEU A 99 -2.83 6.28 7.52
N ASP A 100 -2.88 5.49 8.59
CA ASP A 100 -1.85 4.48 8.87
C ASP A 100 -2.03 3.28 7.95
N TYR A 101 -0.98 2.96 7.18
CA TYR A 101 -1.02 1.89 6.19
C TYR A 101 -1.26 0.52 6.84
N ILE A 102 -0.54 0.22 7.92
CA ILE A 102 -0.58 -1.10 8.56
C ILE A 102 -1.94 -1.35 9.20
N GLN A 103 -2.49 -0.37 9.91
CA GLN A 103 -3.83 -0.45 10.47
C GLN A 103 -4.89 -0.58 9.37
N THR A 104 -4.84 0.27 8.34
CA THR A 104 -5.79 0.19 7.20
C THR A 104 -5.74 -1.18 6.53
N PHE A 105 -4.54 -1.73 6.35
CA PHE A 105 -4.33 -3.06 5.79
C PHE A 105 -4.97 -4.16 6.64
N PHE A 106 -4.69 -4.22 7.94
CA PHE A 106 -5.25 -5.27 8.80
C PHE A 106 -6.78 -5.19 8.81
N THR A 107 -7.33 -3.98 8.92
CA THR A 107 -8.78 -3.79 8.88
C THR A 107 -9.39 -4.21 7.55
N LEU A 108 -8.71 -3.97 6.41
CA LEU A 108 -9.18 -4.44 5.12
C LEU A 108 -9.20 -5.97 5.08
N PHE A 109 -8.18 -6.65 5.61
CA PHE A 109 -8.12 -8.11 5.63
C PHE A 109 -9.21 -8.74 6.48
N ASP A 110 -9.54 -8.14 7.63
CA ASP A 110 -10.66 -8.58 8.45
C ASP A 110 -11.98 -8.48 7.67
N LEU A 111 -12.19 -7.36 6.97
CA LEU A 111 -13.36 -7.15 6.11
C LEU A 111 -13.39 -8.11 4.91
N LEU A 112 -12.25 -8.42 4.29
CA LEU A 112 -12.17 -9.42 3.22
C LEU A 112 -12.44 -10.84 3.73
N ALA A 113 -11.97 -11.18 4.92
CA ALA A 113 -12.25 -12.46 5.55
C ALA A 113 -13.75 -12.62 5.81
N GLU A 114 -14.42 -11.57 6.30
CA GLU A 114 -15.87 -11.53 6.44
C GLU A 114 -16.58 -11.69 5.09
N ALA A 115 -16.09 -11.03 4.05
CA ALA A 115 -16.64 -11.17 2.70
C ALA A 115 -16.57 -12.61 2.19
N TYR A 116 -15.45 -13.30 2.40
CA TYR A 116 -15.29 -14.72 2.06
C TYR A 116 -16.16 -15.63 2.94
N HIS A 117 -16.26 -15.35 4.24
CA HIS A 117 -17.12 -16.10 5.14
C HIS A 117 -18.58 -16.08 4.65
N LYS A 118 -19.07 -14.91 4.28
CA LYS A 118 -20.42 -14.71 3.73
C LYS A 118 -20.63 -15.33 2.34
N LEU A 119 -19.57 -15.52 1.56
CA LEU A 119 -19.62 -16.28 0.30
C LEU A 119 -19.76 -17.79 0.51
N LEU A 120 -19.41 -18.30 1.70
CA LEU A 120 -19.44 -19.72 2.01
C LEU A 120 -20.72 -20.10 2.76
N VAL A 121 -21.10 -19.30 3.77
CA VAL A 121 -22.23 -19.61 4.65
C VAL A 121 -23.58 -19.32 3.99
N GLY A 122 -24.53 -20.24 4.11
CA GLY A 122 -25.89 -20.09 3.60
C GLY A 122 -26.07 -20.40 2.11
N THR A 123 -25.00 -20.80 1.42
CA THR A 123 -24.95 -20.89 -0.05
C THR A 123 -25.30 -22.26 -0.62
N GLU A 124 -25.51 -23.25 0.24
CA GLU A 124 -25.62 -24.67 -0.09
C GLU A 124 -26.73 -24.97 -1.11
N SER A 125 -27.87 -24.30 -0.99
CA SER A 125 -29.03 -24.50 -1.89
C SER A 125 -28.99 -23.64 -3.16
N LEU A 126 -28.04 -22.71 -3.27
CA LEU A 126 -27.95 -21.72 -4.35
C LEU A 126 -26.80 -21.99 -5.34
N CYS A 127 -26.08 -23.10 -5.15
CA CYS A 127 -24.88 -23.52 -5.88
C CYS A 127 -25.17 -23.91 -7.34
N THR A 128 -25.68 -22.95 -8.11
CA THR A 128 -25.84 -23.04 -9.56
C THR A 128 -24.51 -22.72 -10.22
N GLN A 129 -24.32 -23.23 -11.45
CA GLN A 129 -23.11 -22.94 -12.23
C GLN A 129 -22.85 -21.42 -12.37
N SER A 130 -23.88 -20.64 -12.67
CA SER A 130 -23.76 -19.19 -12.82
C SER A 130 -23.36 -18.49 -11.51
N PHE A 131 -23.89 -18.93 -10.37
CA PHE A 131 -23.49 -18.43 -9.06
C PHE A 131 -22.00 -18.72 -8.80
N CYS A 132 -21.56 -19.97 -9.00
CA CYS A 132 -20.16 -20.37 -8.83
C CYS A 132 -19.21 -19.56 -9.72
N GLU A 133 -19.58 -19.30 -10.98
CA GLU A 133 -18.79 -18.46 -11.88
C GLU A 133 -18.63 -17.03 -11.36
N GLN A 134 -19.69 -16.44 -10.77
CA GLN A 134 -19.61 -15.11 -10.17
C GLN A 134 -18.73 -15.08 -8.91
N VAL A 135 -18.83 -16.11 -8.06
CA VAL A 135 -17.95 -16.27 -6.89
C VAL A 135 -16.49 -16.38 -7.33
N LEU A 136 -16.18 -17.19 -8.35
CA LEU A 136 -14.82 -17.36 -8.88
C LEU A 136 -14.25 -16.06 -9.47
N LYS A 137 -15.10 -15.23 -10.10
CA LYS A 137 -14.69 -13.90 -10.58
C LYS A 137 -14.34 -12.96 -9.42
N CYS A 138 -15.13 -12.98 -8.33
CA CYS A 138 -14.82 -12.21 -7.12
C CYS A 138 -13.50 -12.68 -6.51
N ASP A 139 -13.35 -13.99 -6.33
CA ASP A 139 -12.15 -14.61 -5.78
C ASP A 139 -10.89 -14.23 -6.57
N SER A 140 -10.94 -14.24 -7.90
CA SER A 140 -9.82 -13.85 -8.75
C SER A 140 -9.36 -12.40 -8.50
N LYS A 141 -10.32 -11.48 -8.32
CA LYS A 141 -10.03 -10.06 -8.02
C LYS A 141 -9.48 -9.88 -6.61
N LEU A 142 -10.06 -10.54 -5.62
CA LEU A 142 -9.60 -10.52 -4.22
C LEU A 142 -8.18 -11.10 -4.10
N LYS A 143 -7.89 -12.24 -4.75
CA LYS A 143 -6.55 -12.84 -4.83
C LYS A 143 -5.53 -11.87 -5.39
N LYS A 144 -5.89 -11.09 -6.41
CA LYS A 144 -4.99 -10.09 -7.01
C LYS A 144 -4.66 -8.96 -6.02
N ILE A 145 -5.66 -8.47 -5.28
CA ILE A 145 -5.48 -7.46 -4.22
C ILE A 145 -4.56 -8.01 -3.12
N VAL A 146 -4.88 -9.19 -2.58
CA VAL A 146 -4.09 -9.87 -1.52
C VAL A 146 -2.66 -10.13 -1.98
N SER A 147 -2.47 -10.63 -3.21
CA SER A 147 -1.14 -10.91 -3.76
C SER A 147 -0.31 -9.63 -3.92
N MET A 148 -0.92 -8.54 -4.40
CA MET A 148 -0.25 -7.27 -4.55
C MET A 148 0.23 -6.72 -3.20
N ILE A 149 -0.64 -6.77 -2.18
CA ILE A 149 -0.32 -6.23 -0.85
C ILE A 149 0.75 -7.07 -0.15
N THR A 150 0.63 -8.39 -0.18
CA THR A 150 1.61 -9.29 0.47
C THR A 150 3.01 -9.16 -0.12
N LYS A 151 3.13 -9.01 -1.46
CA LYS A 151 4.42 -8.73 -2.12
C LYS A 151 5.00 -7.38 -1.71
N GLU A 152 4.17 -6.36 -1.59
CA GLU A 152 4.60 -5.04 -1.12
C GLU A 152 5.10 -5.12 0.32
N LEU A 153 4.35 -5.79 1.21
CA LEU A 153 4.71 -5.91 2.61
C LEU A 153 6.03 -6.66 2.80
N ASP A 154 6.26 -7.73 2.01
CA ASP A 154 7.55 -8.43 1.99
C ASP A 154 8.71 -7.50 1.56
N ALA A 155 8.50 -6.68 0.52
CA ALA A 155 9.49 -5.71 0.08
C ALA A 155 9.79 -4.65 1.14
N LEU A 156 8.76 -4.12 1.80
CA LEU A 156 8.91 -3.14 2.90
C LEU A 156 9.65 -3.76 4.09
N ALA A 157 9.28 -4.98 4.49
CA ALA A 157 9.95 -5.70 5.57
C ALA A 157 11.43 -5.92 5.26
N ARG A 158 11.77 -6.38 4.05
CA ARG A 158 13.18 -6.56 3.62
C ARG A 158 13.96 -5.25 3.61
N ASN A 159 13.35 -4.16 3.15
CA ASN A 159 14.01 -2.86 3.13
C ASN A 159 14.22 -2.32 4.55
N ALA A 160 13.21 -2.41 5.43
CA ALA A 160 13.34 -2.02 6.82
C ALA A 160 14.48 -2.78 7.51
N ILE A 161 14.55 -4.11 7.36
CA ILE A 161 15.63 -4.93 7.92
C ILE A 161 17.00 -4.50 7.38
N LYS A 162 17.11 -4.22 6.08
CA LYS A 162 18.38 -3.76 5.48
C LYS A 162 18.83 -2.41 6.03
N GLU A 163 17.93 -1.46 6.19
CA GLU A 163 18.28 -0.16 6.75
C GLU A 163 18.71 -0.28 8.21
N GLU A 164 18.01 -1.07 9.02
CA GLU A 164 18.41 -1.34 10.41
C GLU A 164 19.78 -2.02 10.49
N LEU A 165 20.08 -2.97 9.59
CA LEU A 165 21.40 -3.62 9.53
C LEU A 165 22.52 -2.65 9.14
N LYS A 166 22.27 -1.70 8.24
CA LYS A 166 23.27 -0.67 7.86
C LYS A 166 23.66 0.20 9.05
N LEU A 167 22.74 0.47 9.97
CA LEU A 167 23.02 1.25 11.17
C LEU A 167 23.94 0.51 12.16
N ILE A 168 24.00 -0.82 12.07
CA ILE A 168 24.80 -1.66 12.97
C ILE A 168 26.18 -1.97 12.37
N ASP A 169 26.37 -1.81 11.06
CA ASP A 169 27.63 -2.13 10.38
C ASP A 169 28.80 -1.29 10.93
N PRO A 170 29.78 -1.88 11.64
CA PRO A 170 30.92 -1.16 12.22
C PRO A 170 31.77 -0.42 11.17
N LEU A 171 31.75 -0.90 9.92
CA LEU A 171 32.50 -0.29 8.81
C LEU A 171 31.77 0.91 8.21
N SER A 172 30.46 1.06 8.42
CA SER A 172 29.70 2.24 7.97
C SER A 172 30.15 3.52 8.68
N SER A 173 30.51 3.42 9.97
CA SER A 173 31.09 4.49 10.79
C SER A 173 32.58 4.76 10.54
N SER A 174 33.30 3.85 9.88
CA SER A 174 34.77 3.94 9.71
C SER A 174 35.20 4.66 8.43
N SER A 175 34.27 5.16 7.60
CA SER A 175 34.56 5.79 6.31
C SER A 175 35.11 7.23 6.38
N LYS A 176 35.55 7.68 7.57
CA LYS A 176 36.38 8.89 7.75
C LYS A 176 37.76 8.56 8.32
N MET A 177 38.45 7.56 7.78
CA MET A 177 39.91 7.52 7.93
C MET A 177 40.50 8.18 6.69
N SER A 178 41.06 9.38 6.85
CA SER A 178 41.91 9.99 5.83
C SER A 178 43.00 9.00 5.42
N PRO A 179 43.39 8.93 4.13
CA PRO A 179 44.53 8.12 3.72
C PRO A 179 45.72 8.44 4.62
N ILE A 180 46.22 7.44 5.34
CA ILE A 180 47.47 7.55 6.06
C ILE A 180 48.54 7.46 4.97
N ASP A 181 49.16 8.59 4.64
CA ASP A 181 50.38 8.61 3.83
C ASP A 181 51.48 7.91 4.63
N ILE A 182 51.60 6.59 4.46
CA ILE A 182 52.72 5.81 4.98
C ILE A 182 53.89 6.07 4.05
N ASP A 183 54.71 7.06 4.41
CA ASP A 183 55.94 7.39 3.72
C ASP A 183 57.00 6.30 4.00
N TRP A 184 57.18 5.39 3.03
CA TRP A 184 58.10 4.25 3.10
C TRP A 184 59.57 4.63 2.85
N ASP A 185 59.88 5.91 2.56
CA ASP A 185 61.22 6.31 2.08
C ASP A 185 62.19 6.80 3.19
N SER A 186 61.79 6.78 4.46
CA SER A 186 62.63 7.33 5.53
C SER A 186 63.72 6.39 6.07
N SER A 187 63.76 5.12 5.64
CA SER A 187 64.60 4.09 6.30
C SER A 187 65.93 3.75 5.61
N ASN A 188 66.42 4.54 4.65
CA ASN A 188 67.66 4.18 3.95
C ASN A 188 68.70 5.30 3.74
N ARG A 189 68.82 6.24 4.68
CA ARG A 189 70.04 7.07 4.79
C ARG A 189 70.96 6.56 5.89
N ILE A 190 71.72 5.52 5.58
CA ILE A 190 73.00 5.23 6.24
C ILE A 190 73.96 6.32 5.78
N SER A 191 74.36 7.21 6.68
CA SER A 191 75.44 8.17 6.44
C SER A 191 76.78 7.44 6.31
N PRO A 192 77.66 7.82 5.37
CA PRO A 192 79.04 7.35 5.37
C PRO A 192 79.72 7.83 6.66
N VAL A 193 80.28 6.92 7.45
CA VAL A 193 81.15 7.28 8.57
C VAL A 193 82.55 7.47 8.00
N ASP A 194 83.06 8.68 8.14
CA ASP A 194 84.46 9.04 7.86
C ASP A 194 85.43 8.32 8.82
N ILE A 195 86.64 8.08 8.29
CA ILE A 195 87.92 7.60 8.90
C ILE A 195 88.26 6.13 8.62
#